data_AF-A0A524LIH1-F1
#
_entry.id   AF-A0A524LIH1-F1
#
_cell.length_a   1.000
_cell.length_b   1.000
_cell.length_c   1.000
_cell.angle_alpha   90.00
_cell.angle_beta   90.00
_cell.angle_gamma   90.00
#
_symmetry.space_group_name_H-M   'P 1'
#
loop_
_entity.id
_entity.type
_entity.pdbx_description
1 polymer ?
#
loop_
_entity_poly.entity_id
_entity_poly.type
_entity_poly.pdbx_seq_one_letter_code
_entity_poly.pdbx_strand_id
1 'polypeptide(L)' 'MKDFVMYIGCTTPVRLPAYEASIKVVLEKLGIRLTLMKDANCCGSQYVESLSHAAFCAMSGRILALAESMGKD' A
#
# COMPACT_ATOMS: atom_id res chain seq x y z
N MET A 1 14.22 6.23 14.28
CA MET A 1 14.03 5.81 12.87
C MET A 1 12.52 5.69 12.67
N LYS A 2 11.92 6.42 11.73
CA LYS A 2 10.48 6.28 11.46
C LYS A 2 10.25 4.93 10.75
N ASP A 3 9.13 4.27 11.02
CA ASP A 3 8.80 2.94 10.49
C ASP A 3 7.38 2.97 9.93
N PHE A 4 7.22 2.55 8.68
CA PHE A 4 5.95 2.55 7.97
C PHE A 4 5.66 1.18 7.37
N VAL A 5 4.37 0.86 7.22
CA VAL A 5 3.92 -0.27 6.42
C VAL A 5 3.70 0.17 4.96
N MET A 6 4.28 -0.57 4.03
CA MET A 6 4.27 -0.25 2.60
C MET A 6 3.19 -1.05 1.88
N TYR A 7 2.15 -0.36 1.44
CA TYR A 7 1.18 -0.88 0.48
C TYR A 7 1.74 -0.74 -0.95
N ILE A 8 1.92 -1.86 -1.64
CA ILE A 8 2.55 -1.89 -2.98
C ILE A 8 1.58 -1.73 -4.15
N GLY A 9 0.26 -1.78 -3.89
CA GLY A 9 -0.74 -1.76 -4.94
C GLY A 9 -0.64 -2.96 -5.88
N CYS A 10 -1.07 -2.78 -7.13
CA CYS A 10 -1.11 -3.84 -8.14
C CYS A 10 -0.16 -3.59 -9.32
N THR A 11 -0.13 -2.36 -9.85
CA THR A 11 0.69 -2.03 -11.04
C THR A 11 2.18 -2.03 -10.73
N THR A 12 2.59 -1.47 -9.59
CA THR A 12 4.00 -1.36 -9.20
C THR A 12 4.71 -2.72 -9.19
N PRO A 13 4.25 -3.75 -8.45
CA PRO A 13 4.97 -5.02 -8.39
C PRO A 13 4.97 -5.79 -9.72
N VAL A 14 3.95 -5.60 -10.58
CA VAL A 14 3.77 -6.40 -11.81
C VAL A 14 4.35 -5.73 -13.06
N ARG A 15 4.31 -4.40 -13.14
CA ARG A 15 4.66 -3.63 -14.35
C ARG A 15 5.82 -2.68 -14.14
N LEU A 16 5.99 -2.14 -12.93
CA LEU A 16 6.95 -1.09 -12.63
C LEU A 16 7.84 -1.44 -11.42
N PRO A 17 8.48 -2.63 -11.38
CA PRO A 17 9.20 -3.11 -10.19
C PRO A 17 10.35 -2.20 -9.77
N ALA A 18 10.90 -1.41 -10.71
CA ALA A 18 11.92 -0.41 -10.43
C ALA A 18 11.47 0.67 -9.43
N TYR A 19 10.17 0.99 -9.38
CA TYR A 19 9.63 1.98 -8.44
C TYR A 19 9.69 1.46 -7.01
N GLU A 20 9.34 0.18 -6.79
CA GLU A 20 9.46 -0.48 -5.50
C GLU A 20 10.92 -0.56 -5.03
N ALA A 21 11.83 -0.92 -5.94
CA ALA A 21 13.25 -0.98 -5.64
C ALA A 21 13.82 0.40 -5.29
N SER A 22 13.45 1.43 -6.05
CA SER A 22 13.90 2.80 -5.85
C SER A 22 13.45 3.36 -4.50
N ILE A 23 12.17 3.21 -4.15
CA ILE A 23 11.63 3.80 -2.92
C ILE A 23 12.23 3.16 -1.66
N LYS A 24 12.51 1.85 -1.68
CA LYS A 24 13.18 1.16 -0.58
C LYS A 24 14.56 1.75 -0.30
N VAL A 25 15.37 1.94 -1.34
CA VAL A 25 16.73 2.51 -1.22
C VAL A 25 16.68 3.97 -0.77
N VAL A 26 15.78 4.77 -1.33
CA VAL A 26 15.66 6.20 -1.00
C VAL A 26 15.22 6.39 0.45
N LEU A 27 14.20 5.67 0.90
CA LEU A 27 13.68 5.80 2.26
C LEU A 27 14.65 5.26 3.32
N GLU A 28 15.39 4.19 3.02
CA GLU A 28 16.47 3.72 3.88
C GLU A 28 17.53 4.80 4.11
N LYS A 29 17.98 5.50 3.04
CA LYS A 29 18.93 6.61 3.15
C LYS A 29 18.40 7.81 3.94
N LEU A 30 17.07 7.97 4.01
CA LEU A 30 16.41 8.99 4.81
C LEU A 30 16.14 8.54 6.26
N GLY A 31 16.60 7.34 6.66
CA GLY A 31 16.39 6.81 8.00
C GLY A 31 14.93 6.41 8.25
N ILE A 32 14.24 5.93 7.21
CA ILE A 32 12.88 5.41 7.27
C ILE A 32 12.91 3.91 6.95
N ARG A 33 12.36 3.10 7.85
CA ARG A 33 12.16 1.67 7.63
C ARG A 33 10.82 1.43 6.96
N LEU A 34 10.80 0.51 6.00
CA LEU A 34 9.59 0.03 5.34
C LEU A 34 9.39 -1.44 5.62
N THR A 35 8.18 -1.81 6.05
CA THR A 35 7.74 -3.20 6.16
C THR A 35 6.64 -3.46 5.14
N LEU A 36 6.71 -4.53 4.37
CA LEU A 36 5.67 -4.81 3.37
C LEU A 36 4.33 -5.14 4.06
N MET A 37 3.23 -4.59 3.55
CA MET A 37 1.89 -4.93 4.03
C MET A 37 1.52 -6.34 3.58
N LYS A 38 1.59 -7.29 4.51
CA LYS A 38 1.17 -8.68 4.27
C LYS A 38 -0.35 -8.73 4.09
N ASP A 39 -0.84 -9.58 3.19
CA ASP A 39 -2.28 -9.82 2.97
C ASP A 39 -3.06 -8.59 2.45
N ALA A 40 -2.34 -7.60 1.90
CA ALA A 40 -2.93 -6.47 1.19
C ALA A 40 -3.59 -6.93 -0.12
N ASN A 41 -4.73 -6.32 -0.47
CA ASN A 41 -5.49 -6.59 -1.70
C ASN A 41 -5.53 -5.34 -2.58
N CYS A 42 -6.32 -5.37 -3.65
CA CYS A 42 -6.60 -4.17 -4.44
C CYS A 42 -7.30 -3.09 -3.59
N CYS A 43 -6.89 -1.83 -3.76
CA CYS A 43 -7.51 -0.68 -3.09
C CYS A 43 -8.90 -0.30 -3.66
N GLY A 44 -9.38 -1.01 -4.68
CA GLY A 44 -10.60 -0.68 -5.40
C GLY A 44 -10.34 0.20 -6.62
N SER A 45 -9.43 1.18 -6.54
CA SER A 45 -9.11 2.13 -7.63
C SER A 45 -10.36 2.84 -8.21
N GLN A 46 -10.14 3.74 -9.16
CA GLN A 46 -11.24 4.45 -9.85
C GLN A 46 -12.14 3.50 -10.65
N TYR A 47 -11.63 2.33 -11.05
CA TYR A 47 -12.42 1.33 -11.79
C TYR A 47 -13.57 0.76 -10.95
N VAL A 48 -13.33 0.41 -9.68
CA VAL A 48 -14.41 -0.07 -8.79
C VAL A 48 -15.29 1.09 -8.34
N GLU A 49 -14.71 2.26 -8.07
CA GLU A 49 -15.46 3.45 -7.69
C GLU A 49 -16.52 3.84 -8.74
N SER A 50 -16.15 3.75 -10.02
CA SER A 50 -17.04 4.04 -11.15
C SER A 50 -18.25 3.09 -11.23
N LEU A 51 -18.17 1.92 -10.61
CA LEU A 51 -19.24 0.91 -10.57
C LEU A 51 -20.02 0.94 -9.26
N SER A 52 -19.32 1.13 -8.13
CA SER A 52 -19.90 1.16 -6.80
C SER A 52 -18.97 1.88 -5.82
N HIS A 53 -19.40 3.06 -5.38
CA HIS A 53 -18.71 3.82 -4.34
C HIS A 53 -18.61 3.04 -3.03
N ALA A 54 -19.66 2.30 -2.65
CA ALA A 54 -19.65 1.48 -1.45
C ALA A 54 -18.58 0.37 -1.51
N ALA A 55 -18.42 -0.29 -2.66
CA ALA A 55 -17.39 -1.31 -2.84
C ALA A 55 -15.98 -0.70 -2.80
N PHE A 56 -15.78 0.44 -3.46
CA PHE A 56 -14.53 1.19 -3.40
C PHE A 56 -14.13 1.54 -1.95
N CYS A 57 -15.07 2.13 -1.19
CA CYS A 57 -14.84 2.48 0.21
C CYS A 57 -14.53 1.24 1.07
N ALA A 58 -15.25 0.13 0.88
CA ALA A 58 -14.99 -1.09 1.64
C ALA A 58 -13.61 -1.68 1.33
N MET A 59 -13.19 -1.70 0.06
CA MET A 59 -11.89 -2.22 -0.35
C MET A 59 -10.73 -1.36 0.15
N SER A 60 -10.83 -0.04 -0.02
CA SER A 60 -9.85 0.91 0.52
C SER A 60 -9.81 0.88 2.05
N GLY A 61 -10.98 0.84 2.70
CA GLY A 61 -11.10 0.75 4.15
C GLY A 61 -10.45 -0.49 4.73
N ARG A 62 -10.51 -1.64 4.02
CA ARG A 62 -9.81 -2.86 4.44
C ARG A 62 -8.28 -2.68 4.48
N ILE A 63 -7.69 -1.90 3.56
CA ILE A 63 -6.25 -1.61 3.56
C ILE A 63 -5.88 -0.78 4.80
N LEU A 64 -6.69 0.21 5.15
CA LEU A 64 -6.47 1.03 6.35
C LEU A 64 -6.62 0.21 7.64
N ALA A 65 -7.69 -0.58 7.73
CA ALA A 65 -7.91 -1.48 8.86
C ALA A 65 -6.79 -2.52 9.03
N LEU A 66 -6.19 -2.96 7.91
CA LEU A 66 -5.04 -3.86 7.94
C LEU A 66 -3.80 -3.17 8.52
N ALA A 67 -3.49 -1.94 8.09
CA ALA A 67 -2.41 -1.14 8.69
C ALA A 67 -2.64 -0.93 10.19
N GLU A 68 -3.86 -0.54 10.57
CA GLU A 68 -4.26 -0.35 11.97
C GLU A 68 -4.08 -1.63 12.79
N SER A 69 -4.49 -2.79 12.26
CA SER A 69 -4.32 -4.09 12.93
C SER A 69 -2.85 -4.48 13.15
N MET A 70 -1.94 -3.94 12.32
CA MET A 70 -0.49 -4.14 12.46
C MET A 70 0.14 -3.14 13.45
N GLY A 71 -0.63 -2.17 13.96
CA GLY A 71 -0.14 -1.06 14.77
C GLY A 71 0.85 -0.18 14.00
N LYS A 72 0.61 -0.02 12.68
CA LYS A 72 1.47 0.73 11.77
C LYS A 72 0.65 1.77 11.02
N ASP A 73 1.33 2.87 10.70
CA ASP A 73 0.93 3.79 9.65
C ASP A 73 1.47 3.30 8.29
#